data_AF-A0A222WV51-F1
#
_entry.id   AF-A0A222WV51-F1
#
_cell.length_a   1.000
_cell.length_b   1.000
_cell.length_c   1.000
_cell.angle_alpha   90.00
_cell.angle_beta   90.00
_cell.angle_gamma   90.00
#
_symmetry.space_group_name_H-M   'P 1'
#
loop_
_entity.id
_entity.type
_entity.pdbx_description
1 polymer ?
#
loop_
_entity_poly.entity_id
_entity_poly.type
_entity_poly.pdbx_seq_one_letter_code
_entity_poly.pdbx_strand_id
1 'polypeptide(L)'
;MGGPGQRPSNGQTIGNSRAGDVGQDTSSNSTSTDTTNSSDVKSQGTTGQSTDSSTPSTQNTSTSGNNGTTAGNDKSSSGGSGAARDGQHRGPGGMSGNGPGMGGPGGRSGNSSSAYATPLAIFAAVFFGAFVFIAYRFRAREWKLGESNRGLMLWTVLGAGFFLRMAIAPWISGHMDLMLFRNWAMTAADSLSGFYTNGSSDYPPFYIYILYVIGKIGSTDAFSPYMSVLLRLPNILADIVTAYMLYRLASKRVGYAISLGLAIFYVFNPAVFINSTFWGQVDSFFTMLIVGMIVLLVENRIGWSTVLFTIAVLMKPQGIIYGPVLFFELLRQRKIQPWLLAVGGAVVTTILVILPFSWGQEPLWLLDLYKGTVGEYPYASVNAYNFFALIGGNYTQDTTTLFLFSYHTWGMICIVLVTLFTWWMYIRSRKPQFAAAAALVLIAGVFTFASSMHERYLFPAAALAVLAYLYLRDRRFLWLAGGFSLTIFLNTFDIFYSSNTRDQYGIILCVTSLLNVLLFVYLVKVVWDCSKSSTMEVSPSNDPVPSELPSGQLTWGASSPGVNTTLEK
;
A
#
# COMPACT_ATOMS: atom_id res chain seq x y z
N MET A 1 -2.70 8.28 -70.94
CA MET A 1 -3.72 9.36 -70.99
C MET A 1 -3.47 10.29 -69.82
N GLY A 2 -3.56 11.60 -70.00
CA GLY A 2 -3.30 12.59 -68.96
C GLY A 2 -3.10 13.98 -69.57
N GLY A 3 -3.03 15.02 -68.73
CA GLY A 3 -2.91 16.41 -69.17
C GLY A 3 -4.21 17.23 -69.01
N PRO A 4 -4.12 18.57 -69.04
CA PRO A 4 -4.84 19.37 -68.04
C PRO A 4 -5.68 20.54 -68.58
N GLY A 5 -6.46 21.16 -67.70
CA GLY A 5 -7.11 22.47 -67.92
C GLY A 5 -6.65 23.52 -66.89
N GLN A 6 -6.44 24.76 -67.32
CA GLN A 6 -5.92 25.87 -66.51
C GLN A 6 -6.66 27.20 -66.82
N ARG A 7 -6.61 28.15 -65.87
CA ARG A 7 -6.69 29.63 -66.08
C ARG A 7 -8.08 30.23 -66.51
N PRO A 8 -8.27 31.57 -66.56
CA PRO A 8 -8.17 32.50 -65.42
C PRO A 8 -9.16 33.71 -65.47
N SER A 9 -9.26 34.52 -64.40
CA SER A 9 -9.65 35.97 -64.39
C SER A 9 -9.99 36.47 -62.97
N ASN A 10 -9.97 37.77 -62.60
CA ASN A 10 -9.06 38.90 -62.87
C ASN A 10 -9.36 40.04 -61.84
N GLY A 11 -8.45 41.01 -61.65
CA GLY A 11 -8.61 42.15 -60.69
C GLY A 11 -7.76 41.98 -59.40
N GLN A 12 -6.85 42.86 -58.95
CA GLN A 12 -6.51 44.27 -59.28
C GLN A 12 -7.61 45.31 -58.92
N THR A 13 -7.34 46.45 -58.25
CA THR A 13 -6.04 47.11 -57.89
C THR A 13 -6.13 48.20 -56.77
N ILE A 14 -5.03 48.39 -56.00
CA ILE A 14 -4.40 49.66 -55.50
C ILE A 14 -5.05 50.55 -54.38
N GLY A 15 -4.17 51.03 -53.47
CA GLY A 15 -4.24 52.35 -52.78
C GLY A 15 -4.46 52.30 -51.24
N ASN A 16 -3.52 52.52 -50.30
CA ASN A 16 -2.08 52.91 -50.23
C ASN A 16 -1.67 54.40 -50.03
N SER A 17 -1.61 54.84 -48.76
CA SER A 17 -0.73 55.92 -48.19
C SER A 17 -0.75 55.80 -46.64
N ARG A 18 0.36 55.75 -45.88
CA ARG A 18 1.43 56.75 -45.55
C ARG A 18 0.92 57.97 -44.76
N ALA A 19 1.59 58.48 -43.71
CA ALA A 19 2.82 58.09 -42.96
C ALA A 19 2.67 58.51 -41.47
N GLY A 20 3.43 58.02 -40.47
CA GLY A 20 4.82 58.41 -40.11
C GLY A 20 4.80 59.21 -38.77
N ASP A 21 5.88 59.41 -38.00
CA ASP A 21 7.25 58.85 -37.96
C ASP A 21 7.95 59.26 -36.62
N VAL A 22 9.19 58.79 -36.35
CA VAL A 22 10.16 59.22 -35.30
C VAL A 22 9.85 58.81 -33.82
N GLY A 23 10.78 58.31 -32.99
CA GLY A 23 12.15 57.82 -33.23
C GLY A 23 13.15 58.03 -32.05
N GLN A 24 14.06 57.06 -31.82
CA GLN A 24 15.43 57.20 -31.23
C GLN A 24 15.59 57.73 -29.75
N ASP A 25 16.64 57.45 -28.96
CA ASP A 25 17.78 56.50 -29.07
C ASP A 25 18.49 56.19 -27.70
N THR A 26 19.43 55.22 -27.73
CA THR A 26 20.68 55.07 -26.93
C THR A 26 20.75 55.04 -25.36
N SER A 27 21.34 53.93 -24.87
CA SER A 27 22.53 53.79 -23.97
C SER A 27 22.58 54.16 -22.45
N SER A 28 22.85 53.10 -21.66
CA SER A 28 23.97 52.94 -20.70
C SER A 28 24.00 53.53 -19.27
N ASN A 29 24.45 52.65 -18.36
CA ASN A 29 25.24 52.85 -17.12
C ASN A 29 24.60 53.26 -15.77
N SER A 30 25.34 52.81 -14.74
CA SER A 30 25.34 53.00 -13.28
C SER A 30 24.86 54.37 -12.73
N THR A 31 24.51 54.53 -11.45
CA THR A 31 25.26 54.09 -10.25
C THR A 31 24.42 54.06 -8.96
N SER A 32 25.01 53.57 -7.87
CA SER A 32 24.48 53.39 -6.50
C SER A 32 24.05 54.66 -5.75
N THR A 33 23.27 54.48 -4.67
CA THR A 33 23.33 55.32 -3.46
C THR A 33 23.06 54.49 -2.20
N ASP A 34 23.89 54.68 -1.16
CA ASP A 34 23.81 54.04 0.17
C ASP A 34 23.03 54.88 1.19
N THR A 35 22.59 54.25 2.30
CA THR A 35 22.49 54.76 3.70
C THR A 35 21.67 53.77 4.56
N THR A 36 21.97 53.41 5.82
CA THR A 36 23.16 53.60 6.70
C THR A 36 23.10 52.60 7.89
N ASN A 37 24.26 52.24 8.48
CA ASN A 37 24.59 51.98 9.92
C ASN A 37 23.58 51.29 10.89
N SER A 38 23.97 50.54 11.93
CA SER A 38 25.25 50.06 12.54
C SER A 38 24.89 49.05 13.65
N SER A 39 25.75 48.23 14.27
CA SER A 39 27.22 48.09 14.37
C SER A 39 27.62 46.58 14.33
N ASP A 40 28.69 45.95 14.85
CA ASP A 40 29.93 46.22 15.66
C ASP A 40 30.98 45.12 15.27
N VAL A 41 32.32 45.21 15.33
CA VAL A 41 33.29 45.41 16.46
C VAL A 41 33.31 44.23 17.46
N LYS A 42 34.39 43.47 17.74
CA LYS A 42 35.80 43.29 17.28
C LYS A 42 36.14 41.78 17.47
N SER A 43 36.99 41.05 16.73
CA SER A 43 38.32 41.27 16.09
C SER A 43 39.54 40.84 16.95
N GLN A 44 40.57 40.32 16.26
CA GLN A 44 41.91 39.83 16.70
C GLN A 44 42.03 38.37 17.21
N GLY A 45 42.98 37.53 16.77
CA GLY A 45 43.76 37.52 15.51
C GLY A 45 45.26 37.15 15.58
N THR A 46 45.78 36.47 14.53
CA THR A 46 47.21 36.42 14.07
C THR A 46 48.27 35.78 15.01
N THR A 47 49.46 35.27 14.63
CA THR A 47 50.20 35.07 13.34
C THR A 47 51.33 34.02 13.55
N GLY A 48 51.95 33.48 12.49
CA GLY A 48 53.32 32.90 12.59
C GLY A 48 53.76 31.90 11.50
N GLN A 49 54.93 32.13 10.89
CA GLN A 49 55.68 31.17 10.06
C GLN A 49 57.10 31.01 10.64
N SER A 50 57.79 29.87 10.39
CA SER A 50 59.19 29.79 9.89
C SER A 50 59.91 28.44 10.19
N THR A 51 60.42 27.82 9.12
CA THR A 51 61.70 27.08 8.94
C THR A 51 62.42 26.23 10.03
N ASP A 52 62.90 25.07 9.55
CA ASP A 52 64.23 24.44 9.75
C ASP A 52 64.56 23.43 10.88
N SER A 53 64.67 22.17 10.43
CA SER A 53 65.73 21.16 10.70
C SER A 53 66.11 20.71 12.13
N SER A 54 65.96 19.41 12.39
CA SER A 54 67.10 18.51 12.71
C SER A 54 66.73 17.01 12.65
N THR A 55 67.69 16.17 12.25
CA THR A 55 67.65 14.70 12.15
C THR A 55 68.33 14.06 13.40
N PRO A 56 68.43 12.70 13.64
CA PRO A 56 68.88 11.68 12.68
C PRO A 56 68.33 10.21 12.77
N SER A 57 68.45 9.52 11.62
CA SER A 57 68.75 8.07 11.44
C SER A 57 67.77 6.99 11.99
N THR A 58 67.75 5.73 11.53
CA THR A 58 68.65 5.00 10.59
C THR A 58 67.97 4.34 9.37
N GLN A 59 68.80 4.22 8.34
CA GLN A 59 68.70 3.48 7.07
C GLN A 59 68.11 2.06 7.12
N ASN A 60 67.43 1.63 6.04
CA ASN A 60 68.11 0.79 5.04
C ASN A 60 67.52 0.81 3.62
N THR A 61 68.42 0.63 2.65
CA THR A 61 68.31 0.72 1.17
C THR A 61 68.08 -0.65 0.51
N SER A 62 67.71 -0.81 -0.79
CA SER A 62 67.06 0.07 -1.79
C SER A 62 66.81 -0.68 -3.13
N THR A 63 66.12 -0.02 -4.08
CA THR A 63 66.26 -0.09 -5.56
C THR A 63 65.77 -1.31 -6.37
N SER A 64 65.34 -0.99 -7.60
CA SER A 64 64.92 -1.88 -8.71
C SER A 64 65.80 -1.61 -9.94
N GLY A 65 65.92 -2.52 -10.92
CA GLY A 65 67.02 -2.39 -11.93
C GLY A 65 67.08 -3.19 -13.25
N ASN A 66 65.99 -3.76 -13.79
CA ASN A 66 65.81 -4.03 -15.25
C ASN A 66 66.72 -5.06 -16.00
N ASN A 67 66.33 -5.37 -17.26
CA ASN A 67 67.05 -6.03 -18.38
C ASN A 67 67.34 -7.57 -18.37
N GLY A 68 66.60 -8.32 -19.20
CA GLY A 68 67.14 -8.73 -20.52
C GLY A 68 67.39 -10.22 -20.86
N THR A 69 66.56 -10.79 -21.75
CA THR A 69 66.84 -11.93 -22.69
C THR A 69 67.11 -13.34 -22.09
N THR A 70 66.92 -14.49 -22.77
CA THR A 70 66.69 -14.81 -24.20
C THR A 70 65.88 -16.13 -24.39
N ALA A 71 65.15 -16.26 -25.51
CA ALA A 71 64.74 -17.48 -26.29
C ALA A 71 64.37 -18.83 -25.63
N GLY A 72 63.44 -19.64 -26.18
CA GLY A 72 62.60 -19.45 -27.39
C GLY A 72 61.90 -20.73 -27.89
N ASN A 73 61.18 -20.61 -29.02
CA ASN A 73 60.51 -21.67 -29.83
C ASN A 73 59.30 -22.40 -29.19
N ASP A 74 58.28 -22.89 -29.93
CA ASP A 74 58.04 -22.86 -31.38
C ASP A 74 56.53 -22.82 -31.79
N LYS A 75 56.27 -22.38 -33.04
CA LYS A 75 55.12 -22.60 -34.00
C LYS A 75 53.75 -23.13 -33.48
N SER A 76 52.59 -22.52 -33.76
CA SER A 76 51.86 -22.31 -35.06
C SER A 76 51.40 -23.62 -35.76
N SER A 77 50.26 -23.75 -36.45
CA SER A 77 49.23 -22.80 -36.97
C SER A 77 47.92 -23.54 -37.36
N SER A 78 46.86 -22.80 -37.73
CA SER A 78 45.71 -23.22 -38.60
C SER A 78 44.82 -24.42 -38.16
N GLY A 79 43.52 -24.52 -38.49
CA GLY A 79 42.66 -23.69 -39.34
C GLY A 79 42.03 -24.53 -40.47
N GLY A 80 40.72 -24.83 -40.41
CA GLY A 80 40.04 -25.66 -41.42
C GLY A 80 38.53 -25.74 -41.23
N SER A 81 37.78 -25.62 -42.33
CA SER A 81 36.31 -25.54 -42.37
C SER A 81 35.65 -26.84 -42.85
N GLY A 82 34.47 -27.16 -42.33
CA GLY A 82 33.58 -28.21 -42.85
C GLY A 82 32.12 -27.83 -42.65
N ALA A 83 31.23 -28.20 -43.58
CA ALA A 83 29.86 -27.68 -43.64
C ALA A 83 28.79 -28.76 -43.86
N ALA A 84 27.57 -28.42 -43.40
CA ALA A 84 26.27 -29.01 -43.75
C ALA A 84 25.98 -30.49 -43.42
N ARG A 85 24.94 -30.69 -42.60
CA ARG A 85 23.78 -31.55 -42.93
C ARG A 85 22.56 -31.18 -42.08
N ASP A 86 21.38 -31.27 -42.68
CA ASP A 86 20.11 -30.87 -42.07
C ASP A 86 19.57 -31.88 -41.04
N GLY A 87 18.73 -31.37 -40.13
CA GLY A 87 17.99 -32.16 -39.14
C GLY A 87 16.93 -31.31 -38.44
N GLN A 88 15.73 -31.21 -39.01
CA GLN A 88 14.65 -30.40 -38.44
C GLN A 88 13.97 -31.11 -37.25
N HIS A 89 14.21 -30.64 -36.03
CA HIS A 89 13.27 -30.79 -34.91
C HIS A 89 13.26 -29.53 -34.04
N ARG A 90 12.18 -28.74 -34.12
CA ARG A 90 11.94 -27.60 -33.21
C ARG A 90 11.10 -28.06 -32.02
N GLY A 91 11.74 -28.29 -30.87
CA GLY A 91 11.07 -28.25 -29.57
C GLY A 91 10.89 -26.79 -29.10
N PRO A 92 9.97 -26.52 -28.15
CA PRO A 92 9.83 -25.20 -27.55
C PRO A 92 11.08 -24.88 -26.71
N GLY A 93 11.89 -23.93 -27.17
CA GLY A 93 13.13 -23.55 -26.49
C GLY A 93 12.87 -22.66 -25.28
N GLY A 94 13.32 -23.08 -24.10
CA GLY A 94 13.36 -22.22 -22.91
C GLY A 94 14.31 -21.05 -23.16
N MET A 95 13.77 -19.83 -23.22
CA MET A 95 14.57 -18.63 -23.43
C MET A 95 15.34 -18.26 -22.16
N SER A 96 16.65 -18.55 -22.16
CA SER A 96 17.60 -17.97 -21.21
C SER A 96 17.76 -16.47 -21.50
N GLY A 97 16.83 -15.68 -20.96
CA GLY A 97 16.75 -14.24 -21.15
C GLY A 97 17.82 -13.50 -20.36
N ASN A 98 19.04 -13.47 -20.88
CA ASN A 98 20.15 -12.69 -20.30
C ASN A 98 19.95 -11.19 -20.59
N GLY A 99 18.95 -10.58 -19.95
CA GLY A 99 18.61 -9.17 -20.10
C GLY A 99 19.67 -8.24 -19.52
N PRO A 100 20.08 -7.17 -20.21
CA PRO A 100 21.08 -6.24 -19.69
C PRO A 100 20.52 -5.46 -18.50
N GLY A 101 21.25 -5.47 -17.38
CA GLY A 101 20.86 -4.71 -16.19
C GLY A 101 20.80 -3.21 -16.48
N MET A 102 19.65 -2.57 -16.27
CA MET A 102 19.44 -1.15 -16.55
C MET A 102 20.16 -0.24 -15.54
N GLY A 103 21.43 0.03 -15.81
CA GLY A 103 22.25 1.00 -15.09
C GLY A 103 22.29 2.38 -15.77
N GLY A 104 21.33 3.26 -15.43
CA GLY A 104 21.37 4.70 -15.77
C GLY A 104 21.05 5.06 -17.24
N PRO A 105 21.15 6.34 -17.64
CA PRO A 105 21.54 7.51 -16.85
C PRO A 105 20.35 8.31 -16.28
N GLY A 106 20.62 9.24 -15.35
CA GLY A 106 19.58 9.99 -14.63
C GLY A 106 19.04 11.23 -15.36
N GLY A 107 17.72 11.40 -15.35
CA GLY A 107 17.03 12.67 -15.64
C GLY A 107 16.70 13.44 -14.35
N ARG A 108 16.87 14.77 -14.35
CA ARG A 108 16.62 15.61 -13.16
C ARG A 108 15.12 15.70 -12.83
N SER A 109 14.73 15.21 -11.65
CA SER A 109 13.44 15.51 -10.99
C SER A 109 13.64 16.07 -9.57
N GLY A 110 14.67 16.91 -9.39
CA GLY A 110 14.98 17.53 -8.10
C GLY A 110 14.12 18.77 -7.86
N ASN A 111 13.17 18.66 -6.93
CA ASN A 111 12.69 19.67 -5.94
C ASN A 111 11.18 19.59 -5.65
N SER A 112 10.35 19.07 -6.56
CA SER A 112 8.89 19.09 -6.40
C SER A 112 8.37 18.12 -5.33
N SER A 113 8.94 16.91 -5.23
CA SER A 113 8.50 15.93 -4.22
C SER A 113 8.85 16.38 -2.79
N SER A 114 10.11 16.71 -2.54
CA SER A 114 10.63 17.05 -1.20
C SER A 114 9.99 18.28 -0.58
N ALA A 115 9.45 19.21 -1.39
CA ALA A 115 8.70 20.37 -0.91
C ALA A 115 7.51 20.01 0.02
N TYR A 116 6.91 18.83 -0.17
CA TYR A 116 5.78 18.37 0.63
C TYR A 116 6.16 17.44 1.80
N ALA A 117 7.45 17.09 1.96
CA ALA A 117 7.92 16.21 3.03
C ALA A 117 7.68 16.83 4.43
N THR A 118 8.10 18.08 4.63
CA THR A 118 7.92 18.78 5.93
C THR A 118 6.44 19.00 6.29
N PRO A 119 5.57 19.50 5.39
CA PRO A 119 4.12 19.54 5.65
C PRO A 119 3.50 18.19 6.01
N LEU A 120 3.88 17.10 5.32
CA LEU A 120 3.35 15.76 5.59
C LEU A 120 3.86 15.19 6.92
N ALA A 121 5.12 15.46 7.28
CA ALA A 121 5.67 15.09 8.58
C ALA A 121 4.99 15.85 9.74
N ILE A 122 4.70 17.15 9.57
CA ILE A 122 3.94 17.94 10.54
C ILE A 122 2.51 17.40 10.67
N PHE A 123 1.83 17.11 9.56
CA PHE A 123 0.51 16.48 9.56
C PHE A 123 0.51 15.15 10.33
N ALA A 124 1.52 14.31 10.11
CA ALA A 124 1.66 13.05 10.82
C ALA A 124 1.92 13.22 12.31
N ALA A 125 2.83 14.13 12.71
CA ALA A 125 3.09 14.44 14.11
C ALA A 125 1.84 14.94 14.84
N VAL A 126 1.07 15.84 14.20
CA VAL A 126 -0.22 16.32 14.74
C VAL A 126 -1.24 15.19 14.85
N PHE A 127 -1.37 14.34 13.82
CA PHE A 127 -2.30 13.21 13.83
C PHE A 127 -1.96 12.20 14.94
N PHE A 128 -0.71 11.76 15.05
CA PHE A 128 -0.32 10.78 16.07
C PHE A 128 -0.33 11.37 17.48
N GLY A 129 0.04 12.64 17.66
CA GLY A 129 -0.11 13.35 18.93
C GLY A 129 -1.58 13.46 19.36
N ALA A 130 -2.47 13.86 18.44
CA ALA A 130 -3.91 13.90 18.69
C ALA A 130 -4.48 12.51 18.99
N PHE A 131 -4.06 11.48 18.25
CA PHE A 131 -4.48 10.09 18.49
C PHE A 131 -4.10 9.61 19.89
N VAL A 132 -2.85 9.81 20.33
CA VAL A 132 -2.39 9.45 21.68
C VAL A 132 -3.13 10.24 22.75
N PHE A 133 -3.32 11.55 22.56
CA PHE A 133 -4.09 12.40 23.48
C PHE A 133 -5.54 11.95 23.62
N ILE A 134 -6.22 11.70 22.50
CA ILE A 134 -7.61 11.22 22.47
C ILE A 134 -7.70 9.84 23.14
N ALA A 135 -6.84 8.89 22.78
CA ALA A 135 -6.84 7.54 23.36
C ALA A 135 -6.54 7.53 24.87
N TYR A 136 -5.65 8.42 25.34
CA TYR A 136 -5.43 8.66 26.77
C TYR A 136 -6.69 9.23 27.45
N ARG A 137 -7.31 10.28 26.88
CA ARG A 137 -8.56 10.84 27.42
C ARG A 137 -9.72 9.84 27.38
N PHE A 138 -9.74 8.92 26.42
CA PHE A 138 -10.72 7.83 26.30
C PHE A 138 -10.58 6.74 27.38
N ARG A 139 -9.48 6.75 28.13
CA ARG A 139 -9.30 5.96 29.36
C ARG A 139 -9.85 6.68 30.61
N ALA A 140 -10.04 8.00 30.54
CA ALA A 140 -10.40 8.85 31.69
C ALA A 140 -11.86 9.33 31.72
N ARG A 141 -12.52 9.52 30.57
CA ARG A 141 -13.94 9.91 30.47
C ARG A 141 -14.62 9.33 29.23
N GLU A 142 -15.90 9.03 29.33
CA GLU A 142 -16.74 8.75 28.15
C GLU A 142 -17.08 10.04 27.40
N TRP A 143 -16.89 10.04 26.08
CA TRP A 143 -17.15 11.19 25.23
C TRP A 143 -18.59 11.17 24.72
N LYS A 144 -19.46 11.96 25.37
CA LYS A 144 -20.82 12.25 24.87
C LYS A 144 -20.76 13.37 23.82
N LEU A 145 -20.43 13.01 22.58
CA LEU A 145 -20.68 13.89 21.42
C LEU A 145 -22.18 14.07 21.24
N GLY A 146 -22.62 15.30 20.97
CA GLY A 146 -24.03 15.60 20.70
C GLY A 146 -24.54 14.80 19.50
N GLU A 147 -25.69 14.14 19.66
CA GLU A 147 -26.17 13.16 18.67
C GLU A 147 -26.96 13.80 17.51
N SER A 148 -27.10 15.12 17.49
CA SER A 148 -27.72 15.83 16.37
C SER A 148 -26.93 15.62 15.08
N ASN A 149 -27.64 15.47 13.97
CA ASN A 149 -27.07 15.45 12.61
C ASN A 149 -25.95 14.41 12.38
N ARG A 150 -26.02 13.22 13.01
CA ARG A 150 -25.04 12.12 12.85
C ARG A 150 -24.64 11.84 11.39
N GLY A 151 -25.61 11.89 10.47
CA GLY A 151 -25.39 11.67 9.04
C GLY A 151 -24.59 12.80 8.38
N LEU A 152 -24.89 14.05 8.70
CA LEU A 152 -24.15 15.22 8.20
C LEU A 152 -22.69 15.16 8.65
N MET A 153 -22.43 14.92 9.93
CA MET A 153 -21.07 14.85 10.48
C MET A 153 -20.24 13.73 9.82
N LEU A 154 -20.85 12.57 9.54
CA LEU A 154 -20.20 11.50 8.76
C LEU A 154 -19.86 11.98 7.34
N TRP A 155 -20.82 12.55 6.61
CA TRP A 155 -20.59 13.02 5.24
C TRP A 155 -19.60 14.18 5.17
N THR A 156 -19.53 15.05 6.20
CA THR A 156 -18.49 16.07 6.33
C THR A 156 -17.10 15.44 6.50
N VAL A 157 -16.96 14.41 7.35
CA VAL A 157 -15.67 13.70 7.54
C VAL A 157 -15.23 12.99 6.24
N LEU A 158 -16.13 12.23 5.61
CA LEU A 158 -15.85 11.51 4.37
C LEU A 158 -15.58 12.48 3.20
N GLY A 159 -16.39 13.53 3.08
CA GLY A 159 -16.27 14.57 2.05
C GLY A 159 -14.98 15.38 2.19
N ALA A 160 -14.67 15.88 3.39
CA ALA A 160 -13.40 16.57 3.63
C ALA A 160 -12.19 15.66 3.35
N GLY A 161 -12.27 14.39 3.74
CA GLY A 161 -11.27 13.38 3.42
C GLY A 161 -11.06 13.13 1.93
N PHE A 162 -12.13 13.13 1.15
CA PHE A 162 -12.12 12.98 -0.30
C PHE A 162 -11.58 14.23 -0.99
N PHE A 163 -12.18 15.39 -0.72
CA PHE A 163 -11.81 16.65 -1.38
C PHE A 163 -10.39 17.10 -1.03
N LEU A 164 -9.89 16.83 0.19
CA LEU A 164 -8.48 17.06 0.53
C LEU A 164 -7.52 16.26 -0.38
N ARG A 165 -7.81 14.98 -0.60
CA ARG A 165 -7.00 14.13 -1.50
C ARG A 165 -7.09 14.59 -2.95
N MET A 166 -8.30 14.87 -3.42
CA MET A 166 -8.54 15.33 -4.79
C MET A 166 -7.95 16.72 -5.08
N ALA A 167 -7.87 17.60 -4.08
CA ALA A 167 -7.23 18.90 -4.20
C ALA A 167 -5.69 18.81 -4.22
N ILE A 168 -5.11 17.78 -3.59
CA ILE A 168 -3.65 17.60 -3.46
C ILE A 168 -3.07 16.72 -4.59
N ALA A 169 -3.80 15.71 -5.05
CA ALA A 169 -3.35 14.76 -6.09
C ALA A 169 -2.79 15.40 -7.39
N PRO A 170 -3.29 16.54 -7.90
CA PRO A 170 -2.73 17.20 -9.09
C PRO A 170 -1.31 17.75 -8.90
N TRP A 171 -0.95 18.13 -7.68
CA TRP A 171 0.30 18.85 -7.37
C TRP A 171 1.48 17.92 -7.04
N ILE A 172 1.24 16.61 -6.96
CA ILE A 172 2.25 15.61 -6.62
C ILE A 172 2.54 14.73 -7.84
N SER A 173 3.81 14.74 -8.27
CA SER A 173 4.36 13.89 -9.34
C SER A 173 4.06 12.40 -9.14
N GLY A 174 4.18 11.91 -7.90
CA GLY A 174 3.95 10.53 -7.51
C GLY A 174 5.23 9.68 -7.47
N HIS A 175 5.09 8.40 -7.13
CA HIS A 175 6.18 7.43 -7.26
C HIS A 175 6.29 6.94 -8.72
N MET A 176 7.38 6.25 -9.07
CA MET A 176 7.59 5.65 -10.39
C MET A 176 6.44 4.71 -10.80
N ASP A 177 5.81 4.04 -9.83
CA ASP A 177 4.62 3.20 -9.97
C ASP A 177 3.50 3.89 -10.77
N LEU A 178 3.32 5.21 -10.63
CA LEU A 178 2.28 5.96 -11.33
C LEU A 178 2.54 6.03 -12.85
N MET A 179 3.81 5.97 -13.26
CA MET A 179 4.20 5.85 -14.67
C MET A 179 3.97 4.43 -15.19
N LEU A 180 4.25 3.40 -14.40
CA LEU A 180 3.92 2.00 -14.74
C LEU A 180 2.40 1.81 -14.91
N PHE A 181 1.61 2.28 -13.93
CA PHE A 181 0.16 2.26 -14.02
C PHE A 181 -0.38 3.07 -15.21
N ARG A 182 0.25 4.22 -15.57
CA ARG A 182 -0.11 4.96 -16.79
C ARG A 182 0.17 4.13 -18.06
N ASN A 183 1.33 3.51 -18.15
CA ASN A 183 1.71 2.69 -19.31
C ASN A 183 0.74 1.51 -19.46
N TRP A 184 0.47 0.77 -18.40
CA TRP A 184 -0.49 -0.34 -18.42
C TRP A 184 -1.92 0.11 -18.71
N ALA A 185 -2.35 1.28 -18.23
CA ALA A 185 -3.65 1.84 -18.58
C ALA A 185 -3.78 2.10 -20.10
N MET A 186 -2.71 2.62 -20.73
CA MET A 186 -2.68 2.79 -22.19
C MET A 186 -2.68 1.43 -22.91
N THR A 187 -1.78 0.50 -22.56
CA THR A 187 -1.71 -0.84 -23.18
C THR A 187 -3.03 -1.59 -23.08
N ALA A 188 -3.70 -1.54 -21.92
CA ALA A 188 -5.02 -2.15 -21.74
C ALA A 188 -6.08 -1.45 -22.59
N ALA A 189 -6.07 -0.10 -22.62
CA ALA A 189 -6.99 0.67 -23.45
C ALA A 189 -6.81 0.40 -24.95
N ASP A 190 -5.60 0.10 -25.43
CA ASP A 190 -5.37 -0.31 -26.81
C ASP A 190 -5.89 -1.72 -27.09
N SER A 191 -5.59 -2.70 -26.22
CA SER A 191 -6.17 -4.05 -26.28
C SER A 191 -6.24 -4.72 -24.92
N LEU A 192 -7.47 -4.89 -24.40
CA LEU A 192 -7.70 -5.54 -23.11
C LEU A 192 -7.33 -7.04 -23.15
N SER A 193 -7.74 -7.76 -24.20
CA SER A 193 -7.41 -9.18 -24.37
C SER A 193 -5.94 -9.40 -24.68
N GLY A 194 -5.33 -8.51 -25.47
CA GLY A 194 -3.91 -8.56 -25.82
C GLY A 194 -2.97 -8.01 -24.73
N PHE A 195 -3.46 -7.62 -23.55
CA PHE A 195 -2.64 -6.94 -22.54
C PHE A 195 -1.41 -7.77 -22.11
N TYR A 196 -1.61 -9.05 -21.79
CA TYR A 196 -0.53 -9.96 -21.38
C TYR A 196 0.26 -10.59 -22.54
N THR A 197 -0.18 -10.41 -23.79
CA THR A 197 0.56 -10.88 -24.98
C THR A 197 1.41 -9.77 -25.60
N ASN A 198 1.01 -8.50 -25.41
CA ASN A 198 1.58 -7.33 -26.08
C ASN A 198 2.35 -6.40 -25.12
N GLY A 199 2.36 -6.72 -23.82
CA GLY A 199 3.04 -5.96 -22.77
C GLY A 199 3.40 -6.84 -21.58
N SER A 200 4.04 -6.24 -20.57
CA SER A 200 4.43 -6.90 -19.32
C SER A 200 3.87 -6.15 -18.11
N SER A 201 3.40 -6.90 -17.11
CA SER A 201 2.97 -6.38 -15.80
C SER A 201 3.09 -7.48 -14.76
N ASP A 202 3.51 -7.09 -13.56
CA ASP A 202 3.53 -7.90 -12.33
C ASP A 202 2.12 -8.05 -11.71
N TYR A 203 1.15 -7.25 -12.14
CA TYR A 203 -0.22 -7.27 -11.61
C TYR A 203 -1.07 -8.36 -12.27
N PRO A 204 -1.76 -9.20 -11.48
CA PRO A 204 -2.78 -10.13 -11.99
C PRO A 204 -4.07 -9.41 -12.46
N PRO A 205 -4.97 -10.11 -13.19
CA PRO A 205 -5.83 -9.46 -14.19
C PRO A 205 -6.95 -8.55 -13.66
N PHE A 206 -7.31 -8.62 -12.37
CA PHE A 206 -8.42 -7.82 -11.85
C PHE A 206 -8.14 -6.32 -11.89
N TYR A 207 -6.91 -5.89 -11.55
CA TYR A 207 -6.60 -4.45 -11.56
C TYR A 207 -6.51 -3.87 -12.98
N ILE A 208 -6.26 -4.72 -13.98
CA ILE A 208 -6.17 -4.32 -15.38
C ILE A 208 -7.53 -3.82 -15.93
N TYR A 209 -8.67 -4.30 -15.42
CA TYR A 209 -9.99 -3.73 -15.74
C TYR A 209 -10.14 -2.27 -15.26
N ILE A 210 -9.57 -1.93 -14.09
CA ILE A 210 -9.61 -0.58 -13.54
C ILE A 210 -8.71 0.34 -14.39
N LEU A 211 -7.51 -0.13 -14.72
CA LEU A 211 -6.58 0.57 -15.61
C LEU A 211 -7.12 0.72 -17.03
N TYR A 212 -7.86 -0.26 -17.57
CA TYR A 212 -8.54 -0.18 -18.86
C TYR A 212 -9.54 0.98 -18.92
N VAL A 213 -10.41 1.10 -17.92
CA VAL A 213 -11.41 2.18 -17.85
C VAL A 213 -10.71 3.54 -17.71
N ILE A 214 -9.68 3.62 -16.86
CA ILE A 214 -8.88 4.86 -16.68
C ILE A 214 -8.15 5.22 -17.98
N GLY A 215 -7.58 4.25 -18.69
CA GLY A 215 -6.92 4.44 -19.97
C GLY A 215 -7.87 4.95 -21.04
N LYS A 216 -9.03 4.30 -21.23
CA LYS A 216 -10.06 4.73 -22.20
C LYS A 216 -10.63 6.13 -21.92
N ILE A 217 -10.68 6.56 -20.66
CA ILE A 217 -11.10 7.92 -20.29
C ILE A 217 -9.93 8.90 -20.51
N GLY A 218 -8.78 8.62 -19.89
CA GLY A 218 -7.59 9.48 -19.91
C GLY A 218 -6.84 9.53 -21.24
N SER A 219 -7.20 8.71 -22.23
CA SER A 219 -6.74 8.85 -23.61
C SER A 219 -7.50 9.92 -24.41
N THR A 220 -8.58 10.48 -23.85
CA THR A 220 -9.32 11.59 -24.49
C THR A 220 -8.70 12.95 -24.13
N ASP A 221 -8.76 13.91 -25.05
CA ASP A 221 -8.15 15.24 -24.89
C ASP A 221 -8.64 15.97 -23.63
N ALA A 222 -9.92 15.80 -23.28
CA ALA A 222 -10.54 16.40 -22.10
C ALA A 222 -10.01 15.85 -20.76
N PHE A 223 -9.48 14.62 -20.74
CA PHE A 223 -9.08 13.92 -19.52
C PHE A 223 -7.59 13.56 -19.45
N SER A 224 -6.85 13.61 -20.56
CA SER A 224 -5.39 13.39 -20.62
C SER A 224 -4.56 14.24 -19.64
N PRO A 225 -4.87 15.54 -19.41
CA PRO A 225 -4.22 16.34 -18.37
C PRO A 225 -4.44 15.81 -16.94
N TYR A 226 -5.55 15.10 -16.71
CA TYR A 226 -5.98 14.61 -15.39
C TYR A 226 -5.64 13.12 -15.15
N MET A 227 -4.92 12.45 -16.06
CA MET A 227 -4.55 11.04 -15.95
C MET A 227 -3.90 10.67 -14.60
N SER A 228 -3.02 11.52 -14.06
CA SER A 228 -2.37 11.32 -12.75
C SER A 228 -3.32 11.40 -11.54
N VAL A 229 -4.50 11.98 -11.72
CA VAL A 229 -5.58 12.02 -10.73
C VAL A 229 -6.52 10.83 -10.93
N LEU A 230 -6.86 10.49 -12.19
CA LEU A 230 -7.68 9.33 -12.53
C LEU A 230 -7.06 8.01 -12.05
N LEU A 231 -5.73 7.85 -12.16
CA LEU A 231 -5.00 6.69 -11.66
C LEU A 231 -5.04 6.55 -10.11
N ARG A 232 -5.18 7.67 -9.38
CA ARG A 232 -5.31 7.68 -7.91
C ARG A 232 -6.75 7.52 -7.44
N LEU A 233 -7.73 7.94 -8.25
CA LEU A 233 -9.14 8.00 -7.88
C LEU A 233 -9.72 6.68 -7.31
N PRO A 234 -9.43 5.47 -7.84
CA PRO A 234 -9.90 4.22 -7.24
C PRO A 234 -9.46 4.04 -5.78
N ASN A 235 -8.25 4.46 -5.45
CA ASN A 235 -7.64 4.31 -4.12
C ASN A 235 -8.12 5.40 -3.16
N ILE A 236 -8.26 6.63 -3.66
CA ILE A 236 -8.92 7.73 -2.94
C ILE A 236 -10.38 7.35 -2.60
N LEU A 237 -11.12 6.70 -3.49
CA LEU A 237 -12.47 6.21 -3.22
C LEU A 237 -12.46 5.02 -2.25
N ALA A 238 -11.50 4.10 -2.37
CA ALA A 238 -11.37 2.95 -1.47
C ALA A 238 -11.08 3.36 -0.01
N ASP A 239 -10.32 4.44 0.22
CA ASP A 239 -10.12 5.02 1.55
C ASP A 239 -11.45 5.38 2.21
N ILE A 240 -12.30 6.08 1.45
CA ILE A 240 -13.61 6.59 1.89
C ILE A 240 -14.61 5.45 2.09
N VAL A 241 -14.64 4.47 1.18
CA VAL A 241 -15.49 3.28 1.31
C VAL A 241 -15.06 2.44 2.51
N THR A 242 -13.76 2.25 2.74
CA THR A 242 -13.24 1.51 3.90
C THR A 242 -13.57 2.24 5.20
N ALA A 243 -13.39 3.56 5.27
CA ALA A 243 -13.80 4.36 6.43
C ALA A 243 -15.32 4.27 6.69
N TYR A 244 -16.15 4.31 5.64
CA TYR A 244 -17.59 4.13 5.76
C TYR A 244 -17.97 2.72 6.23
N MET A 245 -17.29 1.67 5.75
CA MET A 245 -17.51 0.28 6.20
C MET A 245 -17.16 0.12 7.69
N LEU A 246 -16.02 0.65 8.13
CA LEU A 246 -15.62 0.66 9.54
C LEU A 246 -16.63 1.45 10.39
N TYR A 247 -17.06 2.65 9.96
CA TYR A 247 -18.11 3.42 10.63
C TYR A 247 -19.44 2.65 10.73
N ARG A 248 -19.89 2.02 9.64
CA ARG A 248 -21.17 1.30 9.56
C ARG A 248 -21.19 0.02 10.40
N LEU A 249 -20.04 -0.61 10.60
CA LEU A 249 -19.88 -1.72 11.55
C LEU A 249 -19.76 -1.21 13.00
N ALA A 250 -19.09 -0.08 13.20
CA ALA A 250 -18.92 0.56 14.51
C ALA A 250 -20.25 1.08 15.09
N SER A 251 -21.10 1.71 14.28
CA SER A 251 -22.36 2.30 14.73
C SER A 251 -23.34 1.28 15.31
N LYS A 252 -23.20 0.00 14.90
CA LYS A 252 -23.94 -1.15 15.43
C LYS A 252 -23.34 -1.76 16.71
N ARG A 253 -22.16 -1.32 17.18
CA ARG A 253 -21.34 -2.06 18.18
C ARG A 253 -20.67 -1.22 19.27
N VAL A 254 -20.31 0.04 18.99
CA VAL A 254 -19.45 0.87 19.87
C VAL A 254 -19.98 2.30 20.11
N GLY A 255 -21.17 2.63 19.61
CA GLY A 255 -21.77 3.96 19.81
C GLY A 255 -21.23 5.03 18.87
N TYR A 256 -21.96 6.14 18.74
CA TYR A 256 -21.72 7.15 17.71
C TYR A 256 -20.34 7.81 17.79
N ALA A 257 -19.92 8.23 19.00
CA ALA A 257 -18.64 8.93 19.19
C ALA A 257 -17.42 8.10 18.77
N ILE A 258 -17.36 6.82 19.15
CA ILE A 258 -16.28 5.92 18.71
C ILE A 258 -16.38 5.66 17.21
N SER A 259 -17.60 5.50 16.67
CA SER A 259 -17.80 5.25 15.24
C SER A 259 -17.25 6.39 14.37
N LEU A 260 -17.58 7.64 14.71
CA LEU A 260 -17.05 8.82 14.02
C LEU A 260 -15.54 8.95 14.24
N GLY A 261 -15.04 8.69 15.45
CA GLY A 261 -13.61 8.69 15.75
C GLY A 261 -12.82 7.68 14.91
N LEU A 262 -13.38 6.50 14.63
CA LEU A 262 -12.76 5.50 13.75
C LEU A 262 -12.81 5.90 12.27
N ALA A 263 -13.86 6.59 11.83
CA ALA A 263 -13.91 7.18 10.48
C ALA A 263 -12.83 8.26 10.31
N ILE A 264 -12.74 9.20 11.27
CA ILE A 264 -11.71 10.25 11.30
C ILE A 264 -10.31 9.63 11.33
N PHE A 265 -10.09 8.63 12.19
CA PHE A 265 -8.83 7.90 12.29
C PHE A 265 -8.39 7.32 10.95
N TYR A 266 -9.28 6.65 10.19
CA TYR A 266 -8.90 6.03 8.93
C TYR A 266 -8.75 7.06 7.79
N VAL A 267 -9.70 8.01 7.69
CA VAL A 267 -9.71 9.04 6.63
C VAL A 267 -8.47 9.94 6.69
N PHE A 268 -8.06 10.36 7.88
CA PHE A 268 -6.93 11.28 8.08
C PHE A 268 -5.64 10.56 8.50
N ASN A 269 -5.59 9.23 8.37
CA ASN A 269 -4.39 8.46 8.71
C ASN A 269 -3.22 8.81 7.78
N PRO A 270 -2.05 9.22 8.29
CA PRO A 270 -0.87 9.53 7.47
C PRO A 270 -0.43 8.37 6.57
N ALA A 271 -0.51 7.12 7.05
CA ALA A 271 -0.16 5.94 6.26
C ALA A 271 -1.12 5.70 5.08
N VAL A 272 -2.42 5.92 5.30
CA VAL A 272 -3.46 5.81 4.26
C VAL A 272 -3.27 6.93 3.23
N PHE A 273 -3.08 8.17 3.72
CA PHE A 273 -2.94 9.37 2.91
C PHE A 273 -1.68 9.37 2.03
N ILE A 274 -0.52 8.94 2.54
CA ILE A 274 0.71 8.87 1.74
C ILE A 274 0.61 7.80 0.64
N ASN A 275 0.02 6.63 0.90
CA ASN A 275 -0.10 5.56 -0.08
C ASN A 275 -1.05 5.93 -1.23
N SER A 276 -2.30 6.31 -0.92
CA SER A 276 -3.34 6.55 -1.94
C SER A 276 -3.15 7.84 -2.74
N THR A 277 -2.59 8.88 -2.09
CA THR A 277 -2.59 10.25 -2.64
C THR A 277 -1.20 10.72 -3.06
N PHE A 278 -0.19 10.56 -2.21
CA PHE A 278 1.17 11.00 -2.55
C PHE A 278 1.81 10.02 -3.53
N TRP A 279 2.01 8.78 -3.10
CA TRP A 279 2.63 7.70 -3.86
C TRP A 279 1.76 7.31 -5.08
N GLY A 280 0.44 7.18 -4.88
CA GLY A 280 -0.52 6.79 -5.91
C GLY A 280 -0.65 5.27 -6.08
N GLN A 281 -0.50 4.52 -4.99
CA GLN A 281 -0.42 3.06 -4.96
C GLN A 281 -1.74 2.44 -4.47
N VAL A 282 -1.90 1.13 -4.69
CA VAL A 282 -3.21 0.48 -4.76
C VAL A 282 -3.61 -0.32 -3.52
N ASP A 283 -2.84 -0.18 -2.44
CA ASP A 283 -3.02 -0.95 -1.20
C ASP A 283 -4.31 -0.57 -0.48
N SER A 284 -4.84 0.62 -0.76
CA SER A 284 -6.15 1.10 -0.29
C SER A 284 -7.30 0.30 -0.89
N PHE A 285 -7.33 0.11 -2.21
CA PHE A 285 -8.35 -0.71 -2.88
C PHE A 285 -8.21 -2.19 -2.51
N PHE A 286 -6.98 -2.70 -2.40
CA PHE A 286 -6.72 -4.05 -1.89
C PHE A 286 -7.26 -4.22 -0.45
N THR A 287 -7.01 -3.26 0.44
CA THR A 287 -7.49 -3.28 1.83
C THR A 287 -9.02 -3.23 1.91
N MET A 288 -9.68 -2.45 1.06
CA MET A 288 -11.15 -2.41 0.96
C MET A 288 -11.72 -3.81 0.66
N LEU A 289 -11.11 -4.53 -0.29
CA LEU A 289 -11.51 -5.91 -0.63
C LEU A 289 -11.31 -6.87 0.55
N ILE A 290 -10.17 -6.80 1.25
CA ILE A 290 -9.87 -7.66 2.41
C ILE A 290 -10.80 -7.35 3.61
N VAL A 291 -11.07 -6.08 3.90
CA VAL A 291 -12.05 -5.69 4.93
C VAL A 291 -13.45 -6.19 4.56
N GLY A 292 -13.84 -6.08 3.28
CA GLY A 292 -15.10 -6.63 2.76
C GLY A 292 -15.18 -8.16 2.90
N MET A 293 -14.15 -8.89 2.48
CA MET A 293 -14.01 -10.34 2.63
C MET A 293 -14.24 -10.74 4.09
N ILE A 294 -13.50 -10.15 5.03
CA ILE A 294 -13.59 -10.52 6.46
C ILE A 294 -14.97 -10.16 7.04
N VAL A 295 -15.58 -9.03 6.66
CA VAL A 295 -16.95 -8.71 7.11
C VAL A 295 -17.96 -9.74 6.62
N LEU A 296 -17.89 -10.13 5.33
CA LEU A 296 -18.78 -11.14 4.75
C LEU A 296 -18.54 -12.53 5.36
N LEU A 297 -17.30 -12.87 5.68
CA LEU A 297 -16.93 -14.11 6.35
C LEU A 297 -17.56 -14.20 7.76
N VAL A 298 -17.48 -13.13 8.56
CA VAL A 298 -18.09 -13.07 9.89
C VAL A 298 -19.62 -13.01 9.82
N GLU A 299 -20.20 -12.44 8.75
CA GLU A 299 -21.64 -12.50 8.46
C GLU A 299 -22.09 -13.84 7.82
N ASN A 300 -21.21 -14.85 7.75
CA ASN A 300 -21.47 -16.18 7.16
C ASN A 300 -21.90 -16.15 5.67
N ARG A 301 -21.54 -15.10 4.93
CA ARG A 301 -21.80 -14.94 3.49
C ARG A 301 -20.68 -15.57 2.66
N ILE A 302 -20.40 -16.85 2.88
CA ILE A 302 -19.20 -17.56 2.41
C ILE A 302 -18.93 -17.41 0.90
N GLY A 303 -19.94 -17.54 0.05
CA GLY A 303 -19.79 -17.34 -1.40
C GLY A 303 -19.26 -15.95 -1.74
N TRP A 304 -19.92 -14.89 -1.25
CA TRP A 304 -19.49 -13.50 -1.48
C TRP A 304 -18.15 -13.16 -0.80
N SER A 305 -17.87 -13.72 0.38
CA SER A 305 -16.53 -13.64 0.99
C SER A 305 -15.47 -14.25 0.08
N THR A 306 -15.77 -15.34 -0.61
CA THR A 306 -14.81 -16.01 -1.50
C THR A 306 -14.66 -15.27 -2.82
N VAL A 307 -15.73 -14.67 -3.36
CA VAL A 307 -15.65 -13.74 -4.50
C VAL A 307 -14.67 -12.60 -4.21
N LEU A 308 -14.79 -11.92 -3.05
CA LEU A 308 -13.85 -10.84 -2.68
C LEU A 308 -12.43 -11.34 -2.41
N PHE A 309 -12.27 -12.53 -1.83
CA PHE A 309 -10.95 -13.16 -1.66
C PHE A 309 -10.27 -13.43 -3.02
N THR A 310 -10.99 -14.07 -3.96
CA THR A 310 -10.47 -14.38 -5.29
C THR A 310 -10.19 -13.12 -6.09
N ILE A 311 -11.04 -12.08 -5.99
CA ILE A 311 -10.75 -10.76 -6.55
C ILE A 311 -9.47 -10.15 -5.95
N ALA A 312 -9.26 -10.25 -4.63
CA ALA A 312 -8.05 -9.73 -4.00
C ALA A 312 -6.77 -10.48 -4.45
N VAL A 313 -6.82 -11.80 -4.59
CA VAL A 313 -5.72 -12.62 -5.15
C VAL A 313 -5.45 -12.26 -6.61
N LEU A 314 -6.50 -12.08 -7.41
CA LEU A 314 -6.41 -11.67 -8.82
C LEU A 314 -6.11 -10.17 -8.99
N MET A 315 -6.02 -9.39 -7.91
CA MET A 315 -5.56 -8.00 -7.90
C MET A 315 -4.10 -7.88 -7.45
N LYS A 316 -3.69 -8.65 -6.44
CA LYS A 316 -2.28 -8.78 -5.99
C LYS A 316 -2.02 -10.21 -5.47
N PRO A 317 -0.86 -10.83 -5.76
CA PRO A 317 -0.49 -12.13 -5.19
C PRO A 317 -0.57 -12.16 -3.66
N GLN A 318 -0.28 -11.02 -3.02
CA GLN A 318 -0.42 -10.76 -1.58
C GLN A 318 -1.81 -11.16 -1.00
N GLY A 319 -2.87 -11.21 -1.82
CA GLY A 319 -4.19 -11.70 -1.42
C GLY A 319 -4.17 -13.10 -0.83
N ILE A 320 -3.23 -13.96 -1.24
CA ILE A 320 -3.14 -15.36 -0.78
C ILE A 320 -2.90 -15.48 0.74
N ILE A 321 -2.29 -14.47 1.36
CA ILE A 321 -2.05 -14.38 2.81
C ILE A 321 -3.35 -14.52 3.63
N TYR A 322 -4.50 -14.15 3.07
CA TYR A 322 -5.79 -14.22 3.73
C TYR A 322 -6.57 -15.53 3.47
N GLY A 323 -6.10 -16.35 2.53
CA GLY A 323 -6.68 -17.66 2.22
C GLY A 323 -6.82 -18.59 3.43
N PRO A 324 -5.82 -18.68 4.34
CA PRO A 324 -5.94 -19.43 5.57
C PRO A 324 -7.13 -19.00 6.44
N VAL A 325 -7.51 -17.71 6.49
CA VAL A 325 -8.65 -17.26 7.32
C VAL A 325 -9.98 -17.84 6.82
N LEU A 326 -10.16 -17.89 5.50
CA LEU A 326 -11.33 -18.52 4.87
C LEU A 326 -11.32 -20.04 5.15
N PHE A 327 -10.17 -20.69 4.97
CA PHE A 327 -9.97 -22.11 5.26
C PHE A 327 -10.30 -22.48 6.72
N PHE A 328 -9.85 -21.69 7.69
CA PHE A 328 -10.12 -21.91 9.11
C PHE A 328 -11.63 -21.84 9.43
N GLU A 329 -12.37 -20.91 8.82
CA GLU A 329 -13.83 -20.80 8.99
C GLU A 329 -14.57 -21.96 8.33
N LEU A 330 -14.20 -22.34 7.10
CA LEU A 330 -14.78 -23.49 6.39
C LEU A 330 -14.64 -24.80 7.19
N LEU A 331 -13.49 -24.99 7.85
CA LEU A 331 -13.24 -26.11 8.76
C LEU A 331 -14.01 -25.99 10.08
N ARG A 332 -14.10 -24.79 10.66
CA ARG A 332 -14.87 -24.53 11.89
C ARG A 332 -16.36 -24.86 11.71
N GLN A 333 -16.92 -24.63 10.52
CA GLN A 333 -18.33 -24.91 10.23
C GLN A 333 -18.67 -26.40 10.08
N ARG A 334 -17.70 -27.27 9.73
CA ARG A 334 -17.90 -28.73 9.57
C ARG A 334 -19.07 -29.13 8.65
N LYS A 335 -19.33 -28.35 7.61
CA LYS A 335 -20.42 -28.57 6.63
C LYS A 335 -19.87 -28.49 5.21
N ILE A 336 -20.32 -29.36 4.31
CA ILE A 336 -19.85 -29.37 2.90
C ILE A 336 -20.35 -28.17 2.07
N GLN A 337 -21.55 -27.66 2.35
CA GLN A 337 -22.15 -26.55 1.59
C GLN A 337 -21.27 -25.27 1.56
N PRO A 338 -20.68 -24.79 2.68
CA PRO A 338 -19.67 -23.73 2.65
C PRO A 338 -18.50 -23.98 1.68
N TRP A 339 -17.99 -25.21 1.58
CA TRP A 339 -16.90 -25.54 0.64
C TRP A 339 -17.37 -25.48 -0.80
N LEU A 340 -18.56 -25.99 -1.11
CA LEU A 340 -19.14 -25.89 -2.46
C LEU A 340 -19.36 -24.43 -2.87
N LEU A 341 -19.82 -23.57 -1.94
CA LEU A 341 -19.95 -22.13 -2.16
C LEU A 341 -18.61 -21.42 -2.34
N ALA A 342 -17.57 -21.85 -1.60
CA ALA A 342 -16.22 -21.29 -1.74
C ALA A 342 -15.56 -21.73 -3.06
N VAL A 343 -15.54 -23.03 -3.36
CA VAL A 343 -14.95 -23.57 -4.61
C VAL A 343 -15.71 -23.03 -5.83
N GLY A 344 -17.04 -23.08 -5.83
CA GLY A 344 -17.85 -22.52 -6.91
C GLY A 344 -17.66 -21.01 -7.07
N GLY A 345 -17.66 -20.26 -5.96
CA GLY A 345 -17.39 -18.82 -5.95
C GLY A 345 -16.02 -18.47 -6.51
N ALA A 346 -14.97 -19.19 -6.10
CA ALA A 346 -13.61 -18.99 -6.59
C ALA A 346 -13.48 -19.33 -8.08
N VAL A 347 -13.96 -20.50 -8.52
CA VAL A 347 -13.88 -20.95 -9.92
C VAL A 347 -14.62 -19.99 -10.85
N VAL A 348 -15.86 -19.61 -10.52
CA VAL A 348 -16.65 -18.67 -11.33
C VAL A 348 -15.99 -17.28 -11.35
N THR A 349 -15.50 -16.78 -10.22
CA THR A 349 -14.83 -15.47 -10.17
C THR A 349 -13.54 -15.47 -10.98
N THR A 350 -12.70 -16.50 -10.84
CA THR A 350 -11.47 -16.63 -11.63
C THR A 350 -11.76 -16.67 -13.12
N ILE A 351 -12.68 -17.55 -13.57
CA ILE A 351 -13.04 -17.66 -14.98
C ILE A 351 -13.52 -16.32 -15.53
N LEU A 352 -14.47 -15.65 -14.87
CA LEU A 352 -15.01 -14.36 -15.32
C LEU A 352 -13.93 -13.25 -15.39
N VAL A 353 -12.97 -13.25 -14.47
CA VAL A 353 -11.89 -12.25 -14.43
C VAL A 353 -10.81 -12.52 -15.48
N ILE A 354 -10.44 -13.78 -15.74
CA ILE A 354 -9.34 -14.11 -16.67
C ILE A 354 -9.79 -14.33 -18.13
N LEU A 355 -11.10 -14.50 -18.38
CA LEU A 355 -11.64 -14.88 -19.69
C LEU A 355 -11.13 -14.02 -20.88
N PRO A 356 -11.20 -12.67 -20.87
CA PRO A 356 -10.77 -11.88 -22.02
C PRO A 356 -9.26 -11.96 -22.25
N PHE A 357 -8.47 -12.14 -21.19
CA PHE A 357 -7.01 -12.22 -21.24
C PHE A 357 -6.49 -13.60 -21.68
N SER A 358 -7.33 -14.65 -21.61
CA SER A 358 -6.92 -16.02 -21.88
C SER A 358 -6.98 -16.40 -23.36
N TRP A 359 -7.41 -15.49 -24.24
CA TRP A 359 -7.54 -15.76 -25.67
C TRP A 359 -6.16 -15.85 -26.35
N GLY A 360 -5.82 -17.03 -26.84
CA GLY A 360 -4.51 -17.30 -27.48
C GLY A 360 -3.35 -17.52 -26.51
N GLN A 361 -3.62 -17.67 -25.21
CA GLN A 361 -2.61 -18.04 -24.21
C GLN A 361 -2.68 -19.52 -23.82
N GLU A 362 -1.55 -20.07 -23.35
CA GLU A 362 -1.45 -21.43 -22.82
C GLU A 362 -2.35 -21.64 -21.58
N PRO A 363 -2.96 -22.82 -21.35
CA PRO A 363 -3.92 -23.03 -20.24
C PRO A 363 -3.41 -22.73 -18.83
N LEU A 364 -2.08 -22.66 -18.64
CA LEU A 364 -1.43 -22.41 -17.35
C LEU A 364 -0.82 -20.99 -17.24
N TRP A 365 -1.03 -20.10 -18.22
CA TRP A 365 -0.40 -18.77 -18.29
C TRP A 365 -0.48 -17.96 -16.99
N LEU A 366 -1.61 -18.05 -16.29
CA LEU A 366 -1.82 -17.37 -15.01
C LEU A 366 -0.87 -17.87 -13.91
N LEU A 367 -0.55 -19.16 -13.88
CA LEU A 367 0.43 -19.71 -12.93
C LEU A 367 1.84 -19.22 -13.24
N ASP A 368 2.18 -19.08 -14.52
CA ASP A 368 3.50 -18.60 -14.94
C ASP A 368 3.66 -17.10 -14.72
N LEU A 369 2.58 -16.31 -14.87
CA LEU A 369 2.49 -14.92 -14.39
C LEU A 369 2.77 -14.83 -12.89
N TYR A 370 2.07 -15.62 -12.05
CA TYR A 370 2.30 -15.61 -10.60
C TYR A 370 3.73 -16.05 -10.21
N LYS A 371 4.32 -17.04 -10.90
CA LYS A 371 5.73 -17.41 -10.70
C LYS A 371 6.67 -16.26 -11.05
N GLY A 372 6.44 -15.59 -12.17
CA GLY A 372 7.21 -14.42 -12.61
C GLY A 372 7.17 -13.28 -11.59
N THR A 373 5.96 -12.85 -11.19
CA THR A 373 5.76 -11.79 -10.19
C THR A 373 6.44 -12.11 -8.86
N VAL A 374 6.34 -13.35 -8.35
CA VAL A 374 6.97 -13.74 -7.08
C VAL A 374 8.50 -13.82 -7.21
N GLY A 375 9.01 -14.17 -8.39
CA GLY A 375 10.44 -14.22 -8.69
C GLY A 375 11.10 -12.89 -9.06
N GLU A 376 10.34 -11.80 -9.20
CA GLU A 376 10.86 -10.47 -9.60
C GLU A 376 11.68 -9.79 -8.49
N TYR A 377 11.33 -10.02 -7.22
CA TYR A 377 11.98 -9.43 -6.05
C TYR A 377 12.54 -10.48 -5.07
N PRO A 378 13.56 -11.27 -5.48
CA PRO A 378 14.16 -12.36 -4.70
C PRO A 378 15.16 -11.84 -3.66
N TYR A 379 14.69 -10.99 -2.75
CA TYR A 379 15.48 -10.35 -1.69
C TYR A 379 14.90 -10.63 -0.31
N ALA A 380 15.75 -10.73 0.71
CA ALA A 380 15.33 -10.90 2.10
C ALA A 380 14.46 -9.74 2.61
N SER A 381 14.69 -8.53 2.12
CA SER A 381 13.72 -7.42 2.16
C SER A 381 13.96 -6.46 0.99
N VAL A 382 12.89 -5.84 0.47
CA VAL A 382 12.96 -4.73 -0.50
C VAL A 382 12.36 -3.50 0.18
N ASN A 383 13.14 -2.86 1.04
CA ASN A 383 12.75 -1.73 1.86
C ASN A 383 11.59 -1.98 2.84
N ALA A 384 11.06 -3.20 2.99
CA ALA A 384 10.21 -3.53 4.13
C ALA A 384 11.03 -3.44 5.43
N TYR A 385 10.66 -2.53 6.31
CA TYR A 385 11.27 -2.37 7.63
C TYR A 385 10.76 -3.48 8.55
N ASN A 386 11.29 -4.67 8.31
CA ASN A 386 10.92 -5.95 8.90
C ASN A 386 12.13 -6.61 9.62
N PHE A 387 11.96 -7.83 10.13
CA PHE A 387 13.03 -8.52 10.86
C PHE A 387 14.31 -8.74 10.01
N PHE A 388 14.17 -9.04 8.72
CA PHE A 388 15.34 -9.23 7.85
C PHE A 388 16.05 -7.91 7.55
N ALA A 389 15.34 -6.80 7.32
CA ALA A 389 15.96 -5.48 7.25
C ALA A 389 16.64 -5.08 8.58
N LEU A 390 16.03 -5.38 9.74
CA LEU A 390 16.58 -5.11 11.08
C LEU A 390 17.94 -5.78 11.34
N ILE A 391 18.25 -6.89 10.68
CA ILE A 391 19.54 -7.60 10.80
C ILE A 391 20.50 -7.33 9.63
N GLY A 392 20.24 -6.30 8.83
CA GLY A 392 21.06 -5.88 7.69
C GLY A 392 20.71 -6.53 6.35
N GLY A 393 19.67 -7.36 6.29
CA GLY A 393 19.25 -8.10 5.09
C GLY A 393 18.50 -7.28 4.03
N ASN A 394 18.42 -5.95 4.13
CA ASN A 394 17.77 -5.13 3.10
C ASN A 394 18.54 -5.25 1.77
N TYR A 395 17.86 -5.52 0.66
CA TYR A 395 18.45 -5.85 -0.65
C TYR A 395 19.47 -7.02 -0.67
N THR A 396 19.62 -7.78 0.42
CA THR A 396 20.36 -9.04 0.39
C THR A 396 19.55 -10.09 -0.36
N GLN A 397 20.18 -10.89 -1.23
CA GLN A 397 19.49 -11.94 -1.99
C GLN A 397 18.81 -12.95 -1.04
N ASP A 398 17.58 -13.36 -1.33
CA ASP A 398 16.83 -14.26 -0.46
C ASP A 398 17.42 -15.69 -0.39
N THR A 399 18.22 -16.07 -1.38
CA THR A 399 19.01 -17.31 -1.42
C THR A 399 20.24 -17.30 -0.50
N THR A 400 20.70 -16.13 -0.04
CA THR A 400 21.86 -16.02 0.87
C THR A 400 21.58 -16.70 2.22
N THR A 401 22.55 -17.48 2.71
CA THR A 401 22.45 -18.20 3.98
C THR A 401 22.48 -17.27 5.19
N LEU A 402 21.41 -17.29 5.97
CA LEU A 402 21.34 -16.75 7.33
C LEU A 402 21.52 -17.90 8.33
N PHE A 403 22.73 -18.04 8.89
CA PHE A 403 23.11 -19.09 9.84
C PHE A 403 22.96 -20.52 9.28
N LEU A 404 21.79 -21.18 9.44
CA LEU A 404 21.55 -22.56 8.96
C LEU A 404 20.89 -22.64 7.58
N PHE A 405 20.08 -21.65 7.20
CA PHE A 405 19.20 -21.71 6.03
C PHE A 405 19.19 -20.38 5.27
N SER A 406 18.75 -20.38 4.01
CA SER A 406 18.54 -19.15 3.25
C SER A 406 17.45 -18.26 3.85
N TYR A 407 17.51 -16.95 3.64
CA TYR A 407 16.44 -16.02 4.07
C TYR A 407 15.06 -16.44 3.54
N HIS A 408 14.97 -16.92 2.30
CA HIS A 408 13.76 -17.52 1.73
C HIS A 408 13.24 -18.69 2.57
N THR A 409 14.13 -19.62 2.94
CA THR A 409 13.76 -20.81 3.73
C THR A 409 13.30 -20.41 5.14
N TRP A 410 13.98 -19.47 5.79
CA TRP A 410 13.51 -18.90 7.05
C TRP A 410 12.15 -18.21 6.91
N GLY A 411 11.95 -17.43 5.85
CA GLY A 411 10.68 -16.79 5.54
C GLY A 411 9.54 -17.80 5.41
N MET A 412 9.76 -18.88 4.66
CA MET A 412 8.77 -19.97 4.52
C MET A 412 8.49 -20.71 5.84
N ILE A 413 9.52 -20.97 6.66
CA ILE A 413 9.34 -21.52 8.02
C ILE A 413 8.48 -20.56 8.86
N CYS A 414 8.77 -19.26 8.84
CA CYS A 414 8.00 -18.26 9.58
C CYS A 414 6.56 -18.12 9.08
N ILE A 415 6.30 -18.15 7.76
CA ILE A 415 4.95 -18.17 7.18
C ILE A 415 4.15 -19.37 7.71
N VAL A 416 4.76 -20.57 7.73
CA VAL A 416 4.12 -21.78 8.26
C VAL A 416 3.84 -21.66 9.76
N LEU A 417 4.82 -21.20 10.57
CA LEU A 417 4.65 -21.04 12.01
C LEU A 417 3.58 -19.99 12.37
N VAL A 418 3.56 -18.84 11.69
CA VAL A 418 2.52 -17.80 11.85
C VAL A 418 1.15 -18.36 11.45
N THR A 419 1.06 -19.14 10.38
CA THR A 419 -0.19 -19.76 9.93
C THR A 419 -0.71 -20.79 10.93
N LEU A 420 0.15 -21.67 11.45
CA LEU A 420 -0.20 -22.68 12.45
C LEU A 420 -0.59 -22.06 13.81
N PHE A 421 0.14 -21.03 14.24
CA PHE A 421 -0.24 -20.24 15.43
C PHE A 421 -1.63 -19.62 15.25
N THR A 422 -1.89 -19.00 14.09
CA THR A 422 -3.16 -18.34 13.81
C THR A 422 -4.32 -19.34 13.75
N TRP A 423 -4.13 -20.48 13.07
CA TRP A 423 -5.06 -21.63 13.07
C TRP A 423 -5.43 -22.05 14.50
N TRP A 424 -4.42 -22.24 15.35
CA TRP A 424 -4.65 -22.70 16.72
C TRP A 424 -5.40 -21.66 17.56
N MET A 425 -5.04 -20.38 17.47
CA MET A 425 -5.78 -19.29 18.11
C MET A 425 -7.23 -19.20 17.58
N TYR A 426 -7.45 -19.41 16.29
CA TYR A 426 -8.77 -19.41 15.66
C TYR A 426 -9.67 -20.52 16.24
N ILE A 427 -9.20 -21.77 16.21
CA ILE A 427 -9.92 -22.93 16.77
C ILE A 427 -10.12 -22.79 18.29
N ARG A 428 -9.13 -22.25 19.02
CA ARG A 428 -9.21 -21.98 20.46
C ARG A 428 -10.31 -20.95 20.79
N SER A 429 -10.48 -19.93 19.96
CA SER A 429 -11.53 -18.91 20.12
C SER A 429 -12.94 -19.44 19.87
N ARG A 430 -13.09 -20.43 18.97
CA ARG A 430 -14.34 -20.99 18.43
C ARG A 430 -15.30 -19.98 17.77
N LYS A 431 -14.90 -18.72 17.61
CA LYS A 431 -15.73 -17.57 17.21
C LYS A 431 -15.40 -17.10 15.79
N PRO A 432 -16.36 -17.01 14.85
CA PRO A 432 -16.08 -16.47 13.50
C PRO A 432 -15.56 -15.03 13.56
N GLN A 433 -15.97 -14.25 14.57
CA GLN A 433 -15.49 -12.89 14.86
C GLN A 433 -13.95 -12.78 14.97
N PHE A 434 -13.27 -13.89 15.25
CA PHE A 434 -11.80 -13.95 15.34
C PHE A 434 -11.11 -13.80 13.96
N ALA A 435 -11.85 -13.88 12.84
CA ALA A 435 -11.32 -13.72 11.49
C ALA A 435 -10.56 -12.40 11.27
N ALA A 436 -11.01 -11.30 11.87
CA ALA A 436 -10.31 -10.01 11.76
C ALA A 436 -8.96 -10.02 12.48
N ALA A 437 -8.88 -10.65 13.66
CA ALA A 437 -7.61 -10.83 14.37
C ALA A 437 -6.68 -11.84 13.67
N ALA A 438 -7.24 -12.89 13.08
CA ALA A 438 -6.48 -13.86 12.30
C ALA A 438 -5.88 -13.24 11.03
N ALA A 439 -6.66 -12.48 10.27
CA ALA A 439 -6.19 -11.72 9.12
C ALA A 439 -5.06 -10.75 9.50
N LEU A 440 -5.19 -10.06 10.64
CA LEU A 440 -4.17 -9.16 11.17
C LEU A 440 -2.86 -9.87 11.53
N VAL A 441 -2.93 -11.04 12.20
CA VAL A 441 -1.73 -11.84 12.55
C VAL A 441 -1.05 -12.37 11.31
N LEU A 442 -1.79 -12.83 10.30
CA LEU A 442 -1.21 -13.31 9.06
C LEU A 442 -0.47 -12.19 8.34
N ILE A 443 -1.09 -11.02 8.08
CA ILE A 443 -0.38 -9.95 7.36
C ILE A 443 0.79 -9.38 8.16
N ALA A 444 0.62 -9.14 9.46
CA ALA A 444 1.70 -8.58 10.28
C ALA A 444 2.87 -9.58 10.45
N GLY A 445 2.57 -10.87 10.63
CA GLY A 445 3.60 -11.90 10.81
C GLY A 445 4.34 -12.23 9.52
N VAL A 446 3.62 -12.30 8.39
CA VAL A 446 4.25 -12.48 7.07
C VAL A 446 5.10 -11.26 6.72
N PHE A 447 4.58 -10.03 6.85
CA PHE A 447 5.41 -8.83 6.63
C PHE A 447 6.67 -8.80 7.51
N THR A 448 6.53 -9.11 8.80
CA THR A 448 7.63 -9.01 9.76
C THR A 448 8.72 -10.07 9.51
N PHE A 449 8.39 -11.27 9.04
CA PHE A 449 9.32 -12.41 9.02
C PHE A 449 9.48 -13.14 7.68
N ALA A 450 8.82 -12.74 6.61
CA ALA A 450 9.02 -13.30 5.26
C ALA A 450 10.03 -12.50 4.42
N SER A 451 10.63 -13.16 3.43
CA SER A 451 11.38 -12.51 2.35
C SER A 451 10.43 -11.89 1.32
N SER A 452 10.99 -11.16 0.35
CA SER A 452 10.26 -10.53 -0.77
C SER A 452 9.14 -9.57 -0.36
N MET A 453 9.28 -8.97 0.83
CA MET A 453 8.37 -7.95 1.35
C MET A 453 8.81 -6.54 0.94
N HIS A 454 7.85 -5.68 0.60
CA HIS A 454 8.06 -4.27 0.26
C HIS A 454 7.54 -3.32 1.35
N GLU A 455 8.06 -2.09 1.40
CA GLU A 455 7.79 -1.04 2.41
C GLU A 455 6.31 -0.81 2.75
N ARG A 456 5.43 -1.04 1.78
CA ARG A 456 3.98 -0.83 1.84
C ARG A 456 3.14 -2.06 2.18
N TYR A 457 3.69 -3.27 2.16
CA TYR A 457 2.89 -4.51 2.28
C TYR A 457 2.16 -4.65 3.64
N LEU A 458 2.64 -4.01 4.70
CA LEU A 458 1.96 -4.00 6.01
C LEU A 458 0.64 -3.20 6.01
N PHE A 459 0.37 -2.38 5.00
CA PHE A 459 -0.73 -1.40 4.93
C PHE A 459 -2.11 -1.90 5.45
N PRO A 460 -2.61 -3.11 5.10
CA PRO A 460 -3.92 -3.58 5.58
C PRO A 460 -4.03 -3.73 7.10
N ALA A 461 -2.90 -3.85 7.82
CA ALA A 461 -2.88 -4.04 9.27
C ALA A 461 -3.57 -2.91 10.05
N ALA A 462 -3.49 -1.66 9.55
CA ALA A 462 -4.18 -0.53 10.18
C ALA A 462 -5.71 -0.70 10.18
N ALA A 463 -6.29 -1.10 9.03
CA ALA A 463 -7.72 -1.36 8.91
C ALA A 463 -8.15 -2.63 9.68
N LEU A 464 -7.35 -3.70 9.57
CA LEU A 464 -7.63 -4.98 10.23
C LEU A 464 -7.54 -4.91 11.75
N ALA A 465 -6.69 -4.05 12.31
CA ALA A 465 -6.65 -3.77 13.74
C ALA A 465 -7.93 -3.03 14.22
N VAL A 466 -8.43 -2.04 13.47
CA VAL A 466 -9.74 -1.45 13.78
C VAL A 466 -10.86 -2.49 13.65
N LEU A 467 -10.81 -3.36 12.63
CA LEU A 467 -11.79 -4.42 12.43
C LEU A 467 -11.78 -5.45 13.58
N ALA A 468 -10.59 -5.82 14.07
CA ALA A 468 -10.41 -6.71 15.22
C ALA A 468 -10.93 -6.06 16.53
N TYR A 469 -10.71 -4.75 16.74
CA TYR A 469 -11.34 -4.01 17.83
C TYR A 469 -12.88 -4.09 17.74
N LEU A 470 -13.46 -3.88 16.56
CA LEU A 470 -14.92 -3.89 16.40
C LEU A 470 -15.55 -5.27 16.65
N TYR A 471 -14.84 -6.35 16.33
CA TYR A 471 -15.35 -7.72 16.51
C TYR A 471 -15.04 -8.33 17.88
N LEU A 472 -13.86 -8.07 18.46
CA LEU A 472 -13.43 -8.66 19.74
C LEU A 472 -13.54 -7.69 20.94
N ARG A 473 -13.84 -6.41 20.69
CA ARG A 473 -14.08 -5.31 21.66
C ARG A 473 -12.91 -4.96 22.58
N ASP A 474 -11.77 -5.64 22.48
CA ASP A 474 -10.54 -5.35 23.23
C ASP A 474 -9.86 -4.06 22.73
N ARG A 475 -9.74 -3.06 23.62
CA ARG A 475 -9.15 -1.75 23.30
C ARG A 475 -7.68 -1.81 22.87
N ARG A 476 -6.95 -2.91 23.15
CA ARG A 476 -5.53 -3.07 22.74
C ARG A 476 -5.35 -3.12 21.22
N PHE A 477 -6.37 -3.56 20.48
CA PHE A 477 -6.38 -3.47 19.02
C PHE A 477 -6.38 -2.03 18.48
N LEU A 478 -6.83 -1.03 19.26
CA LEU A 478 -6.71 0.39 18.86
C LEU A 478 -5.26 0.86 18.95
N TRP A 479 -4.52 0.48 20.00
CA TRP A 479 -3.09 0.76 20.11
C TRP A 479 -2.28 0.07 19.00
N LEU A 480 -2.65 -1.16 18.62
CA LEU A 480 -2.10 -1.84 17.45
C LEU A 480 -2.42 -1.11 16.14
N ALA A 481 -3.65 -0.61 15.96
CA ALA A 481 -4.02 0.18 14.79
C ALA A 481 -3.16 1.45 14.66
N GLY A 482 -3.00 2.21 15.75
CA GLY A 482 -2.14 3.39 15.79
C GLY A 482 -0.65 3.06 15.58
N GLY A 483 -0.16 1.99 16.22
CA GLY A 483 1.23 1.54 16.12
C GLY A 483 1.61 1.08 14.71
N PHE A 484 0.82 0.20 14.10
CA PHE A 484 1.04 -0.19 12.70
C PHE A 484 0.88 1.00 11.75
N SER A 485 -0.08 1.91 11.99
CA SER A 485 -0.19 3.13 11.17
C SER A 485 1.07 3.99 11.24
N LEU A 486 1.70 4.10 12.42
CA LEU A 486 2.96 4.81 12.57
C LEU A 486 4.10 4.11 11.81
N THR A 487 4.24 2.79 11.91
CA THR A 487 5.34 2.08 11.21
C THR A 487 5.13 2.00 9.70
N ILE A 488 3.90 1.80 9.20
CA ILE A 488 3.56 1.91 7.78
C ILE A 488 3.89 3.32 7.27
N PHE A 489 3.49 4.38 8.02
CA PHE A 489 3.80 5.75 7.63
C PHE A 489 5.31 6.01 7.61
N LEU A 490 6.05 5.67 8.66
CA LEU A 490 7.50 5.89 8.72
C LEU A 490 8.23 5.15 7.59
N ASN A 491 7.89 3.87 7.35
CA ASN A 491 8.50 3.09 6.29
C ASN A 491 8.19 3.66 4.89
N THR A 492 6.94 4.05 4.64
CA THR A 492 6.53 4.60 3.34
C THR A 492 7.09 6.02 3.13
N PHE A 493 7.13 6.85 4.18
CA PHE A 493 7.62 8.22 4.13
C PHE A 493 9.13 8.29 3.89
N ASP A 494 9.90 7.47 4.60
CA ASP A 494 11.36 7.42 4.46
C ASP A 494 11.73 6.99 3.03
N ILE A 495 11.11 5.93 2.50
CA ILE A 495 11.38 5.45 1.14
C ILE A 495 10.86 6.41 0.05
N PHE A 496 9.76 7.13 0.28
CA PHE A 496 9.23 8.08 -0.70
C PHE A 496 10.05 9.38 -0.81
N TYR A 497 10.82 9.75 0.22
CA TYR A 497 11.60 10.99 0.26
C TYR A 497 13.13 10.80 0.35
N SER A 498 13.61 9.63 0.77
CA SER A 498 15.05 9.31 0.77
C SER A 498 15.55 9.12 -0.66
N SER A 499 16.68 9.76 -0.98
CA SER A 499 17.22 9.84 -2.34
C SER A 499 17.97 8.56 -2.75
N ASN A 500 17.23 7.45 -2.87
CA ASN A 500 17.62 6.22 -3.59
C ASN A 500 18.94 5.56 -3.14
N THR A 501 19.29 5.69 -1.86
CA THR A 501 20.49 5.05 -1.26
C THR A 501 20.14 3.65 -0.75
N ARG A 502 20.38 2.64 -1.58
CA ARG A 502 20.12 1.22 -1.26
C ARG A 502 20.85 0.74 0.01
N ASP A 503 21.97 1.39 0.33
CA ASP A 503 22.90 1.00 1.39
C ASP A 503 22.58 1.62 2.77
N GLN A 504 21.54 2.46 2.91
CA GLN A 504 21.20 3.08 4.20
C GLN A 504 20.49 2.11 5.16
N TYR A 505 21.29 1.30 5.85
CA TYR A 505 20.95 0.73 7.16
C TYR A 505 20.88 1.86 8.22
N GLY A 506 19.86 2.71 8.08
CA GLY A 506 19.68 3.95 8.82
C GLY A 506 18.88 3.80 10.11
N ILE A 507 18.95 4.81 10.99
CA ILE A 507 18.27 4.78 12.29
C ILE A 507 16.74 4.65 12.18
N ILE A 508 16.13 5.21 11.13
CA ILE A 508 14.68 5.11 10.87
C ILE A 508 14.30 3.67 10.50
N LEU A 509 15.08 3.02 9.61
CA LEU A 509 14.94 1.59 9.28
C LEU A 509 15.04 0.74 10.55
N CYS A 510 16.09 0.91 11.35
CA CYS A 510 16.32 0.12 12.56
C CYS A 510 15.20 0.29 13.59
N VAL A 511 14.82 1.53 13.91
CA VAL A 511 13.75 1.83 14.88
C VAL A 511 12.39 1.33 14.38
N THR A 512 12.05 1.57 13.11
CA THR A 512 10.75 1.14 12.55
C THR A 512 10.65 -0.38 12.45
N SER A 513 11.74 -1.06 12.09
CA SER A 513 11.78 -2.51 12.02
C SER A 513 11.68 -3.16 13.40
N LEU A 514 12.39 -2.62 14.40
CA LEU A 514 12.27 -3.04 15.79
C LEU A 514 10.84 -2.80 16.33
N LEU A 515 10.24 -1.66 16.01
CA LEU A 515 8.83 -1.37 16.36
C LEU A 515 7.87 -2.38 15.71
N ASN A 516 8.07 -2.77 14.45
CA ASN A 516 7.24 -3.79 13.79
C ASN A 516 7.35 -5.16 14.49
N VAL A 517 8.56 -5.59 14.86
CA VAL A 517 8.77 -6.83 15.65
C VAL A 517 8.07 -6.74 17.02
N LEU A 518 8.23 -5.62 17.74
CA LEU A 518 7.60 -5.42 19.04
C LEU A 518 6.06 -5.35 18.95
N LEU A 519 5.51 -4.70 17.92
CA LEU A 519 4.08 -4.66 17.64
C LEU A 519 3.52 -6.04 17.29
N PHE A 520 4.26 -6.87 16.56
CA PHE A 520 3.85 -8.25 16.31
C PHE A 520 3.88 -9.11 17.59
N VAL A 521 4.91 -8.99 18.43
CA VAL A 521 4.96 -9.68 19.74
C VAL A 521 3.80 -9.24 20.64
N TYR A 522 3.46 -7.94 20.64
CA TYR A 522 2.30 -7.44 21.36
C TYR A 522 0.98 -7.97 20.78
N LEU A 523 0.84 -8.00 19.45
CA LEU A 523 -0.30 -8.59 18.75
C LEU A 523 -0.50 -10.06 19.13
N VAL A 524 0.57 -10.88 19.12
CA VAL A 524 0.55 -12.27 19.57
C VAL A 524 0.01 -12.38 21.00
N LYS A 525 0.45 -11.51 21.92
CA LYS A 525 -0.05 -11.49 23.31
C LYS A 525 -1.53 -11.08 23.41
N VAL A 526 -1.97 -10.07 22.66
CA VAL A 526 -3.38 -9.63 22.62
C VAL A 526 -4.27 -10.75 22.08
N VAL A 527 -3.88 -11.34 20.95
CA VAL A 527 -4.61 -12.42 20.27
C VAL A 527 -4.66 -13.68 21.13
N TRP A 528 -3.58 -14.03 21.83
CA TRP A 528 -3.58 -15.11 22.82
C TRP A 528 -4.62 -14.91 23.92
N ASP A 529 -4.65 -13.72 24.52
CA ASP A 529 -5.61 -13.40 25.58
C ASP A 529 -7.05 -13.44 25.05
N CYS A 530 -7.31 -12.84 23.88
CA CYS A 530 -8.63 -12.84 23.23
C CYS A 530 -9.06 -14.23 22.70
N SER A 531 -8.12 -15.15 22.47
CA SER A 531 -8.43 -16.53 22.04
C SER A 531 -9.04 -17.37 23.16
N LYS A 532 -8.86 -16.98 24.43
CA LYS A 532 -9.49 -17.67 25.55
C LYS A 532 -11.00 -17.55 25.42
N SER A 533 -11.67 -18.68 25.20
CA SER A 533 -13.12 -18.74 25.31
C SER A 533 -13.51 -18.50 26.76
N SER A 534 -13.83 -17.25 27.10
CA SER A 534 -14.57 -16.93 28.33
C SER A 534 -15.92 -17.64 28.28
N THR A 535 -15.98 -18.81 28.92
CA THR A 535 -17.09 -19.09 29.82
C THR A 535 -17.11 -17.95 30.83
N MET A 536 -17.91 -16.93 30.54
CA MET A 536 -18.30 -15.99 31.58
C MET A 536 -19.16 -16.81 32.54
N GLU A 537 -18.59 -17.17 33.68
CA GLU A 537 -19.41 -17.45 34.85
C GLU A 537 -20.29 -16.21 35.03
N VAL A 538 -21.61 -16.43 34.99
CA VAL A 538 -22.55 -15.39 35.38
C VAL A 538 -22.41 -15.30 36.89
N SER A 539 -21.53 -14.40 37.34
CA SER A 539 -21.52 -13.98 38.74
C SER A 539 -22.95 -13.62 39.11
N PRO A 540 -23.53 -14.24 40.15
CA PRO A 540 -24.86 -13.85 40.61
C PRO A 540 -24.90 -12.34 40.85
N SER A 541 -25.96 -11.69 40.39
CA SER A 541 -26.25 -10.31 40.74
C SER A 541 -26.61 -10.27 42.22
N ASN A 542 -25.69 -9.77 43.06
CA ASN A 542 -25.93 -9.51 44.48
C ASN A 542 -26.80 -8.24 44.67
N ASP A 543 -27.88 -8.14 43.90
CA ASP A 543 -28.96 -7.18 44.11
C ASP A 543 -29.95 -7.82 45.08
N PRO A 544 -30.20 -7.24 46.27
CA PRO A 544 -31.13 -7.83 47.23
C PRO A 544 -32.57 -7.75 46.70
N VAL A 545 -33.23 -8.91 46.60
CA VAL A 545 -34.63 -9.03 46.17
C VAL A 545 -35.53 -8.25 47.13
N PRO A 546 -36.33 -7.27 46.65
CA PRO A 546 -37.35 -6.62 47.47
C PRO A 546 -38.40 -7.64 47.93
N SER A 547 -38.77 -7.58 49.21
CA SER A 547 -39.69 -8.54 49.84
C SER A 547 -41.07 -8.58 49.17
N GLU A 548 -41.64 -9.78 49.09
CA GLU A 548 -42.99 -10.03 48.58
C GLU A 548 -44.08 -9.23 49.33
N LEU A 549 -45.15 -8.90 48.61
CA LEU A 549 -46.43 -8.48 49.18
C LEU A 549 -47.54 -9.41 48.67
N PRO A 550 -48.60 -9.66 49.47
CA PRO A 550 -49.33 -10.93 49.42
C PRO A 550 -50.31 -11.08 48.25
N SER A 551 -50.68 -12.34 48.02
CA SER A 551 -51.53 -12.81 46.94
C SER A 551 -52.97 -12.25 46.96
N GLY A 552 -53.38 -11.65 45.85
CA GLY A 552 -54.77 -11.40 45.50
C GLY A 552 -55.17 -12.16 44.25
N GLN A 553 -56.22 -12.98 44.30
CA GLN A 553 -56.75 -13.69 43.13
C GLN A 553 -57.48 -12.73 42.20
N LEU A 554 -57.26 -12.84 40.88
CA LEU A 554 -58.21 -12.37 39.87
C LEU A 554 -58.57 -13.52 38.92
N THR A 555 -59.80 -13.98 39.00
CA THR A 555 -60.43 -14.90 38.06
C THR A 555 -61.07 -14.11 36.91
N TRP A 556 -60.69 -14.40 35.66
CA TRP A 556 -61.33 -13.81 34.50
C TRP A 556 -62.49 -14.67 34.01
N GLY A 557 -63.69 -14.35 34.52
CA GLY A 557 -64.98 -14.84 34.02
C GLY A 557 -65.49 -14.01 32.83
N ALA A 558 -66.49 -14.54 32.12
CA ALA A 558 -66.93 -14.03 30.82
C ALA A 558 -68.23 -13.19 30.85
N SER A 559 -68.57 -12.66 29.67
CA SER A 559 -69.87 -12.14 29.21
C SER A 559 -70.28 -10.69 29.50
N SER A 560 -70.71 -10.03 28.41
CA SER A 560 -71.51 -8.79 28.30
C SER A 560 -73.01 -9.10 28.59
N PRO A 561 -73.99 -8.15 28.55
CA PRO A 561 -73.95 -6.79 28.01
C PRO A 561 -74.64 -5.67 28.85
N GLY A 562 -74.58 -4.43 28.36
CA GLY A 562 -75.36 -3.29 28.86
C GLY A 562 -75.35 -2.12 27.88
N VAL A 563 -76.51 -1.52 27.61
CA VAL A 563 -76.73 -0.45 26.60
C VAL A 563 -77.54 0.67 27.25
N ASN A 564 -77.10 1.94 27.19
CA ASN A 564 -77.78 2.96 26.37
C ASN A 564 -77.08 4.33 26.27
N THR A 565 -77.59 5.12 25.34
CA THR A 565 -77.26 6.51 24.94
C THR A 565 -77.58 7.59 25.98
N THR A 566 -76.88 8.74 25.90
CA THR A 566 -77.51 10.07 25.64
C THR A 566 -76.48 11.06 25.06
N LEU A 567 -76.94 12.12 24.39
CA LEU A 567 -76.12 13.20 23.84
C LEU A 567 -76.08 14.42 24.80
N GLU A 568 -75.12 15.32 24.63
CA GLU A 568 -75.46 16.67 24.13
C GLU A 568 -74.31 17.36 23.38
N LYS A 569 -74.74 18.12 22.35
CA LYS A 569 -74.07 19.11 21.47
C LYS A 569 -72.53 19.23 21.49
#